data_AF-A0A6M8VET7-F1
#
_entry.id   AF-A0A6M8VET7-F1
#
_cell.length_a   1.000
_cell.length_b   1.000
_cell.length_c   1.000
_cell.angle_alpha   90.00
_cell.angle_beta   90.00
_cell.angle_gamma   90.00
#
_symmetry.space_group_name_H-M   'P 1'
#
loop_
_entity.id
_entity.type
_entity.pdbx_description
1 polymer ?
#
loop_
_entity_poly.entity_id
_entity_poly.type
_entity_poly.pdbx_seq_one_letter_code
_entity_poly.pdbx_strand_id
1 'polypeptide(L)'
;MIQFKGGNGSSKEKAIIIHGVYTEWEGVDAEYNYMERKYGSFEIESQTFVDDGDKKYDVMEISYALNGKKKELWFDITNFYGRE
;
A
#
# COMPACT_ATOMS: atom_id res chain seq x y z
N MET A 1 15.33 8.02 2.76
CA MET A 1 15.09 6.67 3.30
C MET A 1 13.60 6.50 3.46
N ILE A 2 13.04 5.44 2.86
CA ILE A 2 11.61 5.16 2.90
C ILE A 2 11.23 4.64 4.29
N GLN A 3 10.14 5.16 4.85
CA GLN A 3 9.60 4.75 6.15
C GLN A 3 8.12 4.40 6.03
N PHE A 4 7.72 3.30 6.66
CA PHE A 4 6.32 2.88 6.78
C PHE A 4 5.83 3.21 8.18
N LYS A 5 4.80 4.05 8.27
CA LYS A 5 4.17 4.51 9.52
C LYS A 5 2.66 4.26 9.48
N GLY A 6 1.93 4.76 10.48
CA GLY A 6 0.48 4.62 10.56
C GLY A 6 0.06 3.29 11.18
N GLY A 7 -0.95 2.66 10.58
CA GLY A 7 -1.51 1.40 11.05
C GLY A 7 -0.93 0.17 10.35
N ASN A 8 -1.66 -0.95 10.43
CA ASN A 8 -1.24 -2.25 9.87
C ASN A 8 -1.82 -2.54 8.47
N GLY A 9 -2.59 -1.60 7.91
CA GLY A 9 -3.25 -1.68 6.61
C GLY A 9 -4.59 -2.41 6.60
N SER A 10 -5.14 -2.82 7.75
CA SER A 10 -6.37 -3.66 7.77
C SER A 10 -7.68 -2.91 7.50
N SER A 11 -7.64 -1.58 7.43
CA SER A 11 -8.78 -0.72 7.11
C SER A 11 -8.25 0.67 6.76
N LYS A 12 -9.13 1.53 6.24
CA LYS A 12 -8.88 2.95 5.98
C LYS A 12 -8.27 3.69 7.19
N GLU A 13 -8.83 3.51 8.39
CA GLU A 13 -8.38 4.16 9.63
C GLU A 13 -7.01 3.63 10.10
N LYS A 14 -6.63 2.44 9.64
CA LYS A 14 -5.36 1.79 9.96
C LYS A 14 -4.44 1.71 8.74
N ALA A 15 -4.61 2.61 7.76
CA ALA A 15 -3.80 2.62 6.55
C ALA A 15 -2.29 2.75 6.87
N ILE A 16 -1.48 2.14 6.01
CA ILE A 16 -0.03 2.25 6.03
C ILE A 16 0.35 3.56 5.35
N ILE A 17 1.09 4.41 6.04
CA ILE A 17 1.55 5.71 5.51
C ILE A 17 2.98 5.56 5.05
N ILE A 18 3.26 5.95 3.81
CA ILE A 18 4.61 5.92 3.24
C ILE A 18 5.21 7.32 3.28
N HIS A 19 6.41 7.42 3.84
CA HIS A 19 7.18 8.66 3.90
C HIS A 19 8.54 8.50 3.21
N GLY A 20 9.08 9.62 2.74
CA GLY A 20 10.41 9.67 2.12
C GLY A 20 10.42 9.22 0.66
N VAL A 21 9.25 9.20 0.02
CA VAL A 21 9.03 9.08 -1.43
C VAL A 21 8.70 10.47 -1.98
N TYR A 22 9.19 10.78 -3.17
CA TYR A 22 9.04 12.09 -3.81
C TYR A 22 8.14 12.07 -5.03
N THR A 23 8.05 10.93 -5.71
CA THR A 23 7.22 10.72 -6.90
C THR A 23 6.19 9.62 -6.65
N GLU A 24 5.16 9.58 -7.50
CA GLU A 24 4.15 8.52 -7.46
C GLU A 24 4.79 7.15 -7.71
N TRP A 25 5.70 7.06 -8.68
CA TRP A 25 6.44 5.84 -8.98
C TRP A 25 7.24 5.31 -7.79
N GLU A 26 7.97 6.17 -7.08
CA GLU A 26 8.68 5.78 -5.85
C GLU A 26 7.71 5.31 -4.75
N GLY A 27 6.53 5.91 -4.69
CA GLY A 27 5.44 5.53 -3.78
C GLY A 27 4.92 4.13 -4.07
N VAL A 28 4.57 3.85 -5.32
CA VAL A 28 4.11 2.52 -5.76
C VAL A 28 5.18 1.46 -5.51
N ASP A 29 6.42 1.71 -5.90
CA ASP A 29 7.53 0.79 -5.62
C ASP A 29 7.67 0.50 -4.10
N ALA A 30 7.43 1.49 -3.25
CA ALA A 30 7.46 1.32 -1.80
C ALA A 30 6.32 0.42 -1.28
N GLU A 31 5.13 0.46 -1.88
CA GLU A 31 3.99 -0.41 -1.52
C GLU A 31 4.32 -1.88 -1.80
N TYR A 32 4.81 -2.19 -3.00
CA TYR A 32 5.23 -3.53 -3.38
C TYR A 32 6.35 -4.04 -2.48
N ASN A 33 7.36 -3.20 -2.23
CA ASN A 33 8.45 -3.54 -1.30
C ASN A 33 7.94 -3.83 0.13
N TYR A 34 6.94 -3.10 0.61
CA TYR A 34 6.35 -3.38 1.93
C TYR A 34 5.67 -4.75 1.95
N MET A 35 4.86 -5.06 0.93
CA MET A 35 4.15 -6.33 0.83
C MET A 35 5.13 -7.50 0.74
N GLU A 36 6.17 -7.38 -0.09
CA GLU A 36 7.18 -8.43 -0.27
C GLU A 36 7.93 -8.71 1.04
N ARG A 37 8.36 -7.65 1.74
CA ARG A 37 9.07 -7.78 3.02
C ARG A 37 8.21 -8.39 4.11
N LYS A 38 6.89 -8.17 4.08
CA LYS A 38 5.97 -8.62 5.13
C LYS A 38 5.38 -10.00 4.86
N TYR A 39 5.08 -10.31 3.60
CA TYR A 39 4.34 -11.50 3.20
C TYR A 39 5.16 -12.49 2.36
N GLY A 40 6.37 -12.10 1.95
CA GLY A 40 7.19 -12.88 1.00
C GLY A 40 6.60 -12.77 -0.41
N SER A 41 6.67 -13.86 -1.18
CA SER A 41 6.03 -13.92 -2.49
C SER A 41 4.51 -13.81 -2.35
N PHE A 42 3.92 -12.92 -3.13
CA PHE A 42 2.48 -12.69 -3.22
C PHE A 42 2.06 -12.50 -4.68
N GLU A 43 0.77 -12.67 -4.95
CA GLU A 43 0.13 -12.28 -6.20
C GLU A 43 -0.86 -11.15 -5.90
N ILE A 44 -0.96 -10.17 -6.82
CA ILE A 44 -1.97 -9.13 -6.75
C ILE A 44 -3.28 -9.68 -7.32
N GLU A 45 -4.30 -9.73 -6.48
CA GLU A 45 -5.65 -10.12 -6.87
C GLU A 45 -6.41 -8.90 -7.42
N SER A 46 -6.26 -7.74 -6.77
CA SER A 46 -6.80 -6.47 -7.22
C SER A 46 -6.03 -5.28 -6.63
N GLN A 47 -6.08 -4.16 -7.33
CA GLN A 47 -5.55 -2.86 -6.91
C GLN A 47 -6.61 -1.81 -7.20
N THR A 48 -7.01 -1.06 -6.17
CA THR A 48 -8.12 -0.10 -6.26
C THR A 48 -7.75 1.23 -5.62
N PHE A 49 -7.80 2.28 -6.44
CA PHE A 49 -7.72 3.65 -5.95
C PHE A 49 -9.02 4.08 -5.27
N VAL A 50 -8.90 4.71 -4.10
CA VAL A 50 -10.01 5.28 -3.35
C VAL A 50 -9.74 6.74 -3.02
N ASP A 51 -10.67 7.61 -3.43
CA ASP A 51 -10.69 9.03 -3.05
C ASP A 51 -11.76 9.26 -1.97
N ASP A 52 -11.31 9.68 -0.77
CA ASP A 52 -12.17 10.00 0.37
C ASP A 52 -12.26 11.54 0.60
N GLY A 53 -11.98 12.32 -0.43
CA GLY A 53 -11.88 13.78 -0.40
C GLY A 53 -10.51 14.24 0.07
N ASP A 54 -10.29 14.21 1.38
CA ASP A 54 -9.06 14.71 2.01
C ASP A 54 -7.88 13.76 1.84
N LYS A 55 -8.18 12.48 1.66
CA LYS A 55 -7.18 11.41 1.57
C LYS A 55 -7.37 10.59 0.33
N LYS A 56 -6.23 10.14 -0.19
CA LYS A 56 -6.13 9.23 -1.32
C LYS A 56 -5.54 7.93 -0.82
N TYR A 57 -6.17 6.83 -1.18
CA TYR A 57 -5.72 5.50 -0.79
C TYR A 57 -5.49 4.63 -2.02
N ASP A 58 -4.53 3.74 -1.87
CA ASP A 58 -4.45 2.54 -2.69
C ASP A 58 -4.81 1.32 -1.86
N VAL A 59 -5.69 0.47 -2.40
CA VAL A 59 -6.19 -0.73 -1.74
C VAL A 59 -5.72 -1.94 -2.52
N MET A 60 -4.81 -2.69 -1.91
CA MET A 60 -4.21 -3.89 -2.49
C MET A 60 -4.87 -5.14 -1.90
N GLU A 61 -5.55 -5.92 -2.73
CA GLU A 61 -5.90 -7.29 -2.39
C GLU A 61 -4.81 -8.21 -2.91
N ILE A 62 -4.20 -8.97 -2.02
CA ILE A 62 -3.14 -9.92 -2.35
C ILE A 62 -3.51 -11.33 -1.91
N SER A 63 -3.04 -12.31 -2.66
CA SER A 63 -2.89 -13.68 -2.16
C SER A 63 -1.42 -13.94 -1.85
N TYR A 64 -1.15 -14.58 -0.71
CA TYR A 64 0.21 -14.83 -0.22
C TYR A 64 0.28 -16.20 0.43
N ALA A 65 1.50 -16.76 0.44
CA ALA A 65 1.78 -18.15 0.80
C ALA A 65 1.08 -19.20 -0.08
N LEU A 66 1.66 -20.41 -0.16
CA LEU A 66 1.17 -21.49 -1.03
C LEU A 66 -0.25 -22.00 -0.69
N ASN A 67 -0.83 -21.57 0.43
CA ASN A 67 -2.19 -21.91 0.82
C ASN A 67 -3.24 -20.87 0.38
N GLY A 68 -2.86 -19.86 -0.41
CA GLY A 68 -3.79 -18.88 -0.97
C GLY A 68 -4.44 -17.98 0.07
N LYS A 69 -3.73 -17.68 1.18
CA LYS A 69 -4.24 -16.71 2.16
C LYS A 69 -4.43 -15.36 1.47
N LYS A 70 -5.60 -14.76 1.65
CA LYS A 70 -5.90 -13.43 1.10
C LYS A 70 -5.69 -12.34 2.14
N LYS A 71 -5.28 -11.16 1.69
CA LYS A 71 -5.14 -9.96 2.52
C LYS A 71 -5.51 -8.73 1.71
N GLU A 72 -6.40 -7.92 2.28
CA GLU A 72 -6.61 -6.53 1.86
C GLU A 72 -5.67 -5.62 2.67
N LEU A 73 -5.04 -4.67 1.99
CA LEU A 73 -4.12 -3.69 2.55
C LEU A 73 -4.47 -2.30 2.04
N TRP A 74 -4.64 -1.37 2.99
CA TRP A 74 -4.85 0.04 2.71
C TRP A 74 -3.55 0.82 2.88
N PHE A 75 -3.16 1.55 1.83
CA PHE A 75 -2.05 2.50 1.84
C PHE A 75 -2.59 3.92 1.73
N ASP A 76 -2.10 4.84 2.55
CA ASP A 76 -2.39 6.27 2.46
C ASP A 76 -1.35 6.91 1.52
N ILE A 77 -1.78 7.14 0.28
CA ILE A 77 -0.93 7.64 -0.81
C ILE A 77 -1.02 9.16 -0.99
N THR A 78 -1.78 9.83 -0.10
CA THR A 78 -2.05 11.28 -0.16
C THR A 78 -0.79 12.13 -0.34
N ASN A 79 0.33 11.68 0.24
CA ASN A 79 1.58 12.42 0.22
C ASN A 79 2.32 12.37 -1.12
N PHE A 80 1.97 11.49 -2.05
CA PHE A 80 2.71 11.33 -3.30
C PHE A 80 1.85 11.13 -4.54
N TYR A 81 0.54 10.91 -4.39
CA TYR A 81 -0.39 10.83 -5.49
C TYR A 81 -0.31 12.06 -6.40
N GLY A 82 -0.18 11.84 -7.72
CA GLY A 82 -0.08 12.87 -8.74
C GLY A 82 1.26 13.61 -8.81
N ARG A 83 2.31 13.12 -8.14
CA ARG A 83 3.65 13.73 -8.21
C ARG A 83 4.50 13.05 -9.27
N GLU A 84 5.03 13.85 -10.19
CA GLU A 84 5.96 13.46 -11.26
C GLU A 84 7.43 13.50 -10.81
#